data_AF-A0A508YJV2-F1
#
_entry.id   AF-A0A508YJV2-F1
#
_cell.length_a   1.000
_cell.length_b   1.000
_cell.length_c   1.000
_cell.angle_alpha   90.00
_cell.angle_beta   90.00
_cell.angle_gamma   90.00
#
_symmetry.space_group_name_H-M   'P 1'
#
loop_
_entity.id
_entity.type
_entity.pdbx_description
1 polymer ?
#
loop_
_entity_poly.entity_id
_entity_poly.type
_entity_poly.pdbx_seq_one_letter_code
_entity_poly.pdbx_strand_id
1 'polypeptide(L)'
;MKRRRLVVISLDSMGFRDLNELRELTPNLARLIEQGTWVKKVRGIFPTLTYPSHTSIITGQYPAVHGIVNNTKLQPTRQSPDWYWYQRKEIKAATLYDVAHSAGLKTAAFLWPVTAGSRIDWNVAEIFPNRIWTNQVLVSLKASSPWFLYQMNHKFGHLRKGIKQPWLDDFVTVMASWTLKHKKPDLTLIHLVDMDSMRHRYGVRSD
;
A
#
# COMPACT_ATOMS: atom_id res chain seq x y z
N MET A 1 14.71 -23.92 12.39
CA MET A 1 14.87 -22.46 12.63
C MET A 1 13.50 -21.80 12.77
N LYS A 2 13.34 -20.85 13.70
CA LYS A 2 12.08 -20.09 13.86
C LYS A 2 11.87 -19.20 12.62
N ARG A 3 10.76 -19.39 11.91
CA ARG A 3 10.41 -18.61 10.71
C ARG A 3 10.23 -17.13 11.10
N ARG A 4 11.11 -16.25 10.60
CA ARG A 4 11.01 -14.80 10.78
C ARG A 4 10.02 -14.25 9.74
N ARG A 5 9.12 -13.36 10.17
CA ARG A 5 8.13 -12.72 9.31
C ARG A 5 8.50 -11.26 9.13
N LEU A 6 8.27 -10.73 7.93
CA LEU A 6 8.52 -9.33 7.59
C LEU A 6 7.20 -8.58 7.45
N VAL A 7 7.08 -7.43 8.11
CA VAL A 7 5.98 -6.49 7.91
C VAL A 7 6.58 -5.18 7.44
N VAL A 8 6.13 -4.70 6.28
CA VAL A 8 6.49 -3.41 5.71
C VAL A 8 5.26 -2.52 5.82
N ILE A 9 5.42 -1.38 6.49
CA ILE A 9 4.36 -0.38 6.65
C ILE A 9 4.84 0.89 5.97
N SER A 10 4.06 1.37 5.01
CA SER A 10 4.23 2.67 4.38
C SER A 10 3.17 3.61 4.91
N LEU A 11 3.63 4.70 5.52
CA LEU A 11 2.80 5.83 5.95
C LEU A 11 2.97 6.90 4.87
N ASP A 12 2.04 6.97 3.91
CA ASP A 12 2.22 7.79 2.72
C ASP A 12 2.37 9.27 3.10
N SER A 13 3.26 9.97 2.39
CA SER A 13 3.73 11.32 2.69
C SER A 13 4.54 11.48 3.99
N MET A 14 4.63 10.51 4.91
CA MET A 14 5.41 10.71 6.14
C MET A 14 6.90 10.93 5.86
N GLY A 15 7.46 12.00 6.43
CA GLY A 15 8.85 12.39 6.27
C GLY A 15 9.62 12.41 7.59
N PHE A 16 10.93 12.68 7.50
CA PHE A 16 11.82 12.79 8.65
C PHE A 16 11.32 13.78 9.71
N ARG A 17 10.80 14.94 9.26
CA ARG A 17 10.38 16.02 10.16
C ARG A 17 9.24 15.60 11.06
N ASP A 18 8.31 14.79 10.57
CA ASP A 18 7.15 14.33 11.35
C ASP A 18 7.60 13.55 12.59
N LEU A 19 8.53 12.61 12.43
CA LEU A 19 9.07 11.82 13.54
C LEU A 19 10.11 12.57 14.39
N ASN A 20 10.62 13.69 13.89
CA ASN A 20 11.56 14.54 14.61
C ASN A 20 10.85 15.61 15.44
N GLU A 21 9.74 16.15 14.95
CA GLU A 21 9.00 17.26 15.55
C GLU A 21 7.78 16.79 16.35
N LEU A 22 7.14 15.66 16.00
CA LEU A 22 5.87 15.19 16.57
C LEU A 22 5.97 13.77 17.16
N ARG A 23 7.14 13.41 17.70
CA ARG A 23 7.42 12.05 18.18
C ARG A 23 6.51 11.65 19.34
N GLU A 24 6.21 12.60 20.21
CA GLU A 24 5.34 12.45 21.37
C GLU A 24 3.91 12.05 21.01
N LEU A 25 3.46 12.40 19.79
CA LEU A 25 2.14 12.02 19.27
C LEU A 25 2.13 10.58 18.71
N THR A 26 3.30 9.95 18.56
CA THR A 26 3.45 8.62 17.93
C THR A 26 4.17 7.62 18.85
N PRO A 27 3.63 7.33 20.05
CA PRO A 27 4.34 6.53 21.08
C PRO A 27 4.78 5.14 20.59
N ASN A 28 4.00 4.52 19.70
CA ASN A 28 4.37 3.23 19.10
C ASN A 28 5.57 3.35 18.14
N LEU A 29 5.65 4.41 17.33
CA LEU A 29 6.79 4.65 16.45
C LEU A 29 8.01 5.10 17.25
N ALA A 30 7.82 5.92 18.28
CA ALA A 30 8.87 6.31 19.22
C ALA A 30 9.55 5.08 19.83
N ARG A 31 8.75 4.13 20.35
CA ARG A 31 9.27 2.86 20.89
C ARG A 31 10.01 2.02 19.85
N LEU A 32 9.52 1.98 18.59
CA LEU A 32 10.21 1.28 17.50
C LEU A 32 11.56 1.91 17.14
N ILE A 33 11.66 3.24 17.21
CA ILE A 33 12.91 3.97 17.00
C ILE A 33 13.90 3.67 18.13
N GLU A 34 13.44 3.70 19.39
CA GLU A 34 14.28 3.44 20.57
C GLU A 34 14.81 2.00 20.62
N GLN A 35 13.97 1.03 20.24
CA GLN A 35 14.31 -0.40 20.30
C GLN A 35 14.89 -0.94 18.98
N GLY A 36 14.97 -0.08 17.96
CA GLY A 36 15.30 -0.48 16.60
C GLY A 36 16.34 0.41 15.95
N THR A 37 16.19 0.65 14.65
CA THR A 37 17.10 1.49 13.87
C THR A 37 16.30 2.54 13.14
N TRP A 38 16.74 3.79 13.25
CA TRP A 38 16.11 4.92 12.59
C TRP A 38 17.05 5.58 11.59
N VAL A 39 16.68 5.53 10.32
CA VAL A 39 17.39 6.19 9.23
C VAL A 39 16.84 7.61 9.07
N LYS A 40 17.65 8.63 9.37
CA LYS A 40 17.23 10.04 9.35
C LYS A 40 17.09 10.63 7.95
N LYS A 41 17.77 10.05 6.96
CA LYS A 41 17.78 10.54 5.58
C LYS A 41 17.71 9.36 4.62
N VAL A 42 16.69 9.37 3.77
CA VAL A 42 16.52 8.42 2.67
C VAL A 42 16.38 9.24 1.40
N ARG A 43 17.12 8.87 0.35
CA ARG A 43 16.96 9.47 -0.97
C ARG A 43 15.86 8.71 -1.71
N GLY A 44 14.73 9.36 -1.93
CA GLY A 44 13.67 8.85 -2.78
C GLY A 44 14.07 8.79 -4.26
N ILE A 45 13.29 8.06 -5.04
CA ILE A 45 13.37 8.10 -6.50
C ILE A 45 12.83 9.44 -7.05
N PHE A 46 13.08 9.72 -8.32
CA PHE A 46 12.46 10.85 -9.01
C PHE A 46 11.60 10.35 -10.19
N PRO A 47 10.33 10.79 -10.33
CA PRO A 47 9.58 11.66 -9.39
C PRO A 47 9.16 10.90 -8.11
N THR A 48 9.06 11.61 -6.98
CA THR A 48 8.63 11.07 -5.68
C THR A 48 7.11 10.90 -5.61
N LEU A 49 6.54 10.14 -6.54
CA LEU A 49 5.12 9.79 -6.56
C LEU A 49 4.89 8.43 -5.91
N THR A 50 3.69 8.21 -5.38
CA THR A 50 3.31 7.00 -4.63
C THR A 50 3.61 5.71 -5.41
N TYR A 51 3.10 5.53 -6.62
CA TYR A 51 3.20 4.25 -7.35
C TYR A 51 4.63 3.95 -7.82
N PRO A 52 5.36 4.91 -8.43
CA PRO A 52 6.79 4.74 -8.70
C PRO A 52 7.58 4.38 -7.44
N SER A 53 7.38 5.10 -6.33
CA SER A 53 8.16 4.90 -5.10
C SER A 53 7.91 3.54 -4.47
N HIS A 54 6.65 3.12 -4.34
CA HIS A 54 6.29 1.81 -3.80
C HIS A 54 6.72 0.66 -4.70
N THR A 55 6.69 0.87 -6.02
CA THR A 55 7.22 -0.12 -6.97
C THR A 55 8.75 -0.25 -6.83
N SER A 56 9.46 0.87 -6.65
CA SER A 56 10.91 0.83 -6.39
C SER A 56 11.24 0.12 -5.08
N ILE A 57 10.48 0.36 -4.01
CA ILE A 57 10.65 -0.33 -2.72
C ILE A 57 10.49 -1.85 -2.89
N ILE A 58 9.45 -2.30 -3.60
CA ILE A 58 9.14 -3.73 -3.66
C ILE A 58 9.95 -4.50 -4.71
N THR A 59 10.53 -3.81 -5.70
CA THR A 59 11.37 -4.42 -6.74
C THR A 59 12.87 -4.25 -6.46
N GLY A 60 13.25 -3.28 -5.63
CA GLY A 60 14.64 -2.86 -5.46
C GLY A 60 15.23 -2.18 -6.71
N GLN A 61 14.38 -1.70 -7.62
CA GLN A 61 14.77 -1.15 -8.92
C GLN A 61 14.27 0.29 -9.10
N TYR A 62 14.88 1.05 -10.01
CA TYR A 62 14.41 2.39 -10.39
C TYR A 62 13.26 2.34 -11.42
N PRO A 63 12.48 3.42 -11.59
CA PRO A 63 11.40 3.51 -12.59
C PRO A 63 11.80 3.13 -14.01
N ALA A 64 13.04 3.44 -14.41
CA ALA A 64 13.59 3.07 -15.71
C ALA A 64 13.61 1.55 -15.95
N VAL A 65 13.72 0.75 -14.89
CA VAL A 65 13.79 -0.72 -14.95
C VAL A 65 12.42 -1.34 -14.71
N HIS A 66 11.72 -0.98 -13.62
CA HIS A 66 10.42 -1.60 -13.30
C HIS A 66 9.26 -1.05 -14.13
N GLY A 67 9.42 0.09 -14.82
CA GLY A 67 8.48 0.62 -15.81
C GLY A 67 7.35 1.50 -15.27
N ILE A 68 7.27 1.72 -13.95
CA ILE A 68 6.23 2.57 -13.33
C ILE A 68 6.81 3.95 -13.06
N VAL A 69 6.48 4.92 -13.91
CA VAL A 69 7.05 6.28 -13.88
C VAL A 69 6.08 7.35 -13.33
N ASN A 70 4.81 7.00 -13.19
CA ASN A 70 3.75 7.87 -12.66
C ASN A 70 2.66 7.00 -12.02
N ASN A 71 1.72 7.60 -11.28
CA ASN A 71 0.53 6.93 -10.75
C ASN A 71 -0.48 6.63 -11.88
N THR A 72 -0.60 7.55 -12.83
CA THR A 72 -1.49 7.45 -13.99
C THR A 72 -0.73 7.31 -15.31
N LYS A 73 -1.38 6.71 -16.31
CA LYS A 73 -0.84 6.51 -17.65
C LYS A 73 -0.86 7.82 -18.44
N LEU A 74 0.11 7.97 -19.34
CA LEU A 74 0.12 9.09 -20.29
C LEU A 74 -0.95 8.84 -21.36
N GLN A 75 -2.13 9.44 -21.17
CA GLN A 75 -3.28 9.32 -22.07
C GLN A 75 -3.87 10.72 -22.32
N PRO A 76 -3.21 11.57 -23.14
CA PRO A 76 -3.55 12.98 -23.25
C PRO A 76 -4.96 13.25 -23.80
N THR A 77 -5.52 12.30 -24.56
CA THR A 77 -6.87 12.38 -25.11
C THR A 77 -7.96 11.99 -24.12
N ARG A 78 -7.60 11.63 -22.88
CA ARG A 78 -8.55 11.21 -21.83
C ARG A 78 -8.62 12.22 -20.71
N GLN A 79 -9.84 12.62 -20.37
CA GLN A 79 -10.11 13.49 -19.22
C GLN A 79 -9.70 12.85 -17.89
N SER A 80 -9.88 11.53 -17.75
CA SER A 80 -9.41 10.75 -16.59
C SER A 80 -8.53 9.61 -17.08
N PRO A 81 -7.20 9.77 -17.01
CA PRO A 81 -6.26 8.72 -17.40
C PRO A 81 -6.38 7.49 -16.50
N ASP A 82 -6.14 6.31 -17.07
CA ASP A 82 -6.09 5.07 -16.30
C ASP A 82 -4.89 5.08 -15.33
N TRP A 83 -5.04 4.42 -14.18
CA TRP A 83 -3.94 4.21 -13.23
C TRP A 83 -3.13 2.97 -13.57
N TYR A 84 -1.91 2.92 -13.04
CA TYR A 84 -1.10 1.71 -13.01
C TYR A 84 -1.51 0.80 -11.84
N TRP A 85 -2.64 0.10 -11.94
CA TRP A 85 -3.10 -0.81 -10.87
C TRP A 85 -2.55 -2.23 -10.98
N TYR A 86 -2.34 -2.74 -12.19
CA TYR A 86 -2.23 -4.17 -12.46
C TYR A 86 -0.79 -4.63 -12.60
N GLN A 87 -0.27 -5.25 -11.54
CA GLN A 87 1.08 -5.80 -11.44
C GLN A 87 1.56 -6.49 -12.73
N ARG A 88 0.86 -7.56 -13.15
CA ARG A 88 1.29 -8.42 -14.26
C ARG A 88 1.32 -7.73 -15.62
N LYS A 89 0.65 -6.59 -15.76
CA LYS A 89 0.59 -5.84 -17.03
C LYS A 89 1.61 -4.71 -17.08
N GLU A 90 2.09 -4.27 -15.92
CA GLU A 90 2.69 -2.93 -15.79
C GLU A 90 4.08 -2.97 -15.15
N ILE A 91 4.32 -3.86 -14.19
CA ILE A 91 5.64 -4.01 -13.57
C ILE A 91 6.50 -4.96 -14.41
N LYS A 92 7.68 -4.49 -14.81
CA LYS A 92 8.64 -5.20 -15.68
C LYS A 92 9.76 -5.93 -14.93
N ALA A 93 9.83 -5.78 -13.61
CA ALA A 93 10.85 -6.37 -12.75
C ALA A 93 10.24 -7.34 -11.74
N ALA A 94 11.03 -8.29 -11.25
CA ALA A 94 10.59 -9.19 -10.19
C ALA A 94 10.29 -8.38 -8.91
N THR A 95 9.15 -8.69 -8.29
CA THR A 95 8.75 -8.08 -7.03
C THR A 95 9.13 -8.98 -5.86
N LEU A 96 9.33 -8.41 -4.68
CA LEU A 96 9.65 -9.17 -3.48
C LEU A 96 8.58 -10.20 -3.14
N TYR A 97 7.30 -9.91 -3.38
CA TYR A 97 6.21 -10.86 -3.17
C TYR A 97 6.19 -11.99 -4.23
N ASP A 98 6.62 -11.75 -5.47
CA ASP A 98 6.78 -12.81 -6.47
C ASP A 98 7.94 -13.75 -6.11
N VAL A 99 9.06 -13.19 -5.62
CA VAL A 99 10.21 -13.96 -5.13
C VAL A 99 9.81 -14.78 -3.89
N ALA A 100 9.10 -14.15 -2.94
CA ALA A 100 8.59 -14.82 -1.75
C ALA A 100 7.65 -15.98 -2.12
N HIS A 101 6.70 -15.74 -3.02
CA HIS A 101 5.79 -16.78 -3.52
C HIS A 101 6.55 -17.93 -4.19
N SER A 102 7.54 -17.63 -5.03
CA SER A 102 8.38 -18.64 -5.70
C SER A 102 9.18 -19.48 -4.70
N ALA A 103 9.51 -18.93 -3.53
CA ALA A 103 10.13 -19.64 -2.41
C ALA A 103 9.12 -20.36 -1.49
N GLY A 104 7.84 -20.46 -1.87
CA GLY A 104 6.80 -21.11 -1.07
C GLY A 104 6.37 -20.32 0.18
N LEU A 105 6.69 -19.02 0.24
CA LEU A 105 6.26 -18.13 1.33
C LEU A 105 4.86 -17.59 1.06
N LYS A 106 4.12 -17.34 2.15
CA LYS A 106 2.78 -16.75 2.10
C LYS A 106 2.82 -15.25 2.28
N THR A 107 2.05 -14.52 1.48
CA THR A 107 2.12 -13.05 1.41
C THR A 107 0.76 -12.39 1.59
N ALA A 108 0.76 -11.20 2.18
CA ALA A 108 -0.42 -10.35 2.32
C ALA A 108 -0.10 -8.91 1.91
N ALA A 109 -1.06 -8.22 1.32
CA ALA A 109 -0.94 -6.80 0.99
C ALA A 109 -2.26 -6.08 1.20
N PHE A 110 -2.17 -4.88 1.75
CA PHE A 110 -3.32 -4.01 2.04
C PHE A 110 -3.06 -2.64 1.45
N LEU A 111 -3.81 -2.33 0.38
CA LEU A 111 -3.70 -1.13 -0.45
C LEU A 111 -2.28 -0.82 -0.96
N TRP A 112 -1.38 -1.80 -0.95
CA TRP A 112 -0.05 -1.59 -1.51
C TRP A 112 -0.17 -1.28 -3.01
N PRO A 113 0.45 -0.21 -3.53
CA PRO A 113 0.28 0.20 -4.91
C PRO A 113 0.66 -0.86 -5.93
N VAL A 114 -0.02 -0.84 -7.08
CA VAL A 114 0.27 -1.68 -8.26
C VAL A 114 0.21 -3.20 -7.97
N THR A 115 -0.59 -3.63 -6.98
CA THR A 115 -0.74 -5.05 -6.60
C THR A 115 -1.96 -5.74 -7.20
N ALA A 116 -2.78 -5.05 -8.01
CA ALA A 116 -3.99 -5.64 -8.55
C ALA A 116 -3.68 -6.84 -9.43
N GLY A 117 -4.36 -7.96 -9.17
CA GLY A 117 -4.17 -9.21 -9.88
C GLY A 117 -2.78 -9.83 -9.71
N SER A 118 -2.03 -9.47 -8.67
CA SER A 118 -0.79 -10.13 -8.25
C SER A 118 -1.04 -11.53 -7.68
N ARG A 119 0.03 -12.29 -7.40
CA ARG A 119 -0.03 -13.63 -6.77
C ARG A 119 0.00 -13.60 -5.24
N ILE A 120 -0.34 -12.46 -4.64
CA ILE A 120 -0.38 -12.30 -3.19
C ILE A 120 -1.57 -13.09 -2.61
N ASP A 121 -1.34 -13.93 -1.59
CA ASP A 121 -2.38 -14.84 -1.07
C ASP A 121 -3.57 -14.06 -0.47
N TRP A 122 -3.28 -13.04 0.32
CA TRP A 122 -4.28 -12.18 0.95
C TRP A 122 -4.08 -10.73 0.51
N ASN A 123 -4.60 -10.42 -0.68
CA ASN A 123 -4.48 -9.10 -1.28
C ASN A 123 -5.78 -8.30 -1.15
N VAL A 124 -5.68 -7.05 -0.72
CA VAL A 124 -6.70 -6.00 -0.88
C VAL A 124 -6.07 -4.92 -1.74
N ALA A 125 -6.37 -4.95 -3.04
CA ALA A 125 -5.76 -4.04 -3.99
C ALA A 125 -6.31 -2.62 -3.85
N GLU A 126 -5.44 -1.63 -4.02
CA GLU A 126 -5.83 -0.23 -4.11
C GLU A 126 -6.45 0.05 -5.48
N ILE A 127 -7.76 -0.12 -5.58
CA ILE A 127 -8.51 0.31 -6.77
C ILE A 127 -9.65 1.23 -6.40
N PHE A 128 -9.69 2.35 -7.10
CA PHE A 128 -10.77 3.33 -7.05
C PHE A 128 -11.48 3.35 -8.41
N PRO A 129 -12.81 3.49 -8.45
CA PRO A 129 -13.52 3.55 -9.72
C PRO A 129 -13.12 4.82 -10.48
N ASN A 130 -12.36 4.67 -11.56
CA ASN A 130 -12.05 5.77 -12.47
C ASN A 130 -13.24 6.20 -13.35
N ARG A 131 -14.34 5.43 -13.34
CA ARG A 131 -15.52 5.69 -14.17
C ARG A 131 -16.80 5.45 -13.40
N ILE A 132 -17.79 6.30 -13.66
CA ILE A 132 -19.10 6.29 -13.00
C ILE A 132 -19.88 4.99 -13.29
N TRP A 133 -19.62 4.34 -14.43
CA TRP A 133 -20.26 3.09 -14.86
C TRP A 133 -19.51 1.80 -14.44
N THR A 134 -18.36 1.90 -13.77
CA THR A 134 -17.68 0.72 -13.24
C THR A 134 -18.22 0.35 -11.86
N ASN A 135 -18.82 -0.84 -11.74
CA ASN A 135 -19.23 -1.37 -10.44
C ASN A 135 -17.97 -1.66 -9.59
N GLN A 136 -17.77 -0.84 -8.57
CA GLN A 136 -16.62 -0.88 -7.66
C GLN A 136 -16.40 -2.26 -7.06
N VAL A 137 -17.48 -2.99 -6.73
CA VAL A 137 -17.40 -4.32 -6.14
C VAL A 137 -16.78 -5.33 -7.11
N LEU A 138 -17.20 -5.33 -8.37
CA LEU A 138 -16.66 -6.24 -9.39
C LEU A 138 -15.19 -5.94 -9.72
N VAL A 139 -14.82 -4.66 -9.78
CA VAL A 139 -13.44 -4.25 -10.04
C VAL A 139 -12.53 -4.64 -8.86
N SER A 140 -12.94 -4.34 -7.63
CA SER A 140 -12.17 -4.72 -6.43
C SER A 140 -12.06 -6.23 -6.26
N LEU A 141 -13.12 -7.00 -6.59
CA LEU A 141 -13.08 -8.47 -6.53
C LEU A 141 -12.12 -9.06 -7.55
N LYS A 142 -12.07 -8.57 -8.79
CA LYS A 142 -11.12 -9.06 -9.81
C LYS A 142 -9.66 -8.68 -9.52
N ALA A 143 -9.46 -7.59 -8.78
CA ALA A 143 -8.14 -7.06 -8.47
C ALA A 143 -7.53 -7.60 -7.17
N SER A 144 -8.38 -7.94 -6.21
CA SER A 144 -8.02 -8.43 -4.89
C SER A 144 -8.15 -9.96 -4.81
N SER A 145 -7.82 -10.54 -3.66
CA SER A 145 -8.18 -11.94 -3.36
C SER A 145 -9.68 -12.01 -3.05
N PRO A 146 -10.56 -12.54 -3.94
CA PRO A 146 -12.02 -12.29 -3.86
C PRO A 146 -12.64 -12.82 -2.57
N TRP A 147 -12.31 -14.05 -2.19
CA TRP A 147 -12.83 -14.69 -0.98
C TRP A 147 -12.34 -13.99 0.29
N PHE A 148 -11.07 -13.60 0.32
CA PHE A 148 -10.51 -12.86 1.44
C PHE A 148 -11.17 -11.48 1.59
N LEU A 149 -11.33 -10.74 0.49
CA LEU A 149 -12.00 -9.44 0.48
C LEU A 149 -13.45 -9.55 0.96
N TYR A 150 -14.18 -10.58 0.52
CA TYR A 150 -15.53 -10.86 1.00
C TYR A 150 -15.55 -11.07 2.53
N GLN A 151 -14.66 -11.94 3.04
CA GLN A 151 -14.56 -12.21 4.48
C GLN A 151 -14.24 -10.95 5.29
N MET A 152 -13.31 -10.13 4.81
CA MET A 152 -12.92 -8.92 5.52
C MET A 152 -14.02 -7.86 5.49
N ASN A 153 -14.74 -7.70 4.36
CA ASN A 153 -15.90 -6.80 4.32
C ASN A 153 -17.02 -7.29 5.22
N HIS A 154 -17.28 -8.60 5.28
CA HIS A 154 -18.27 -9.13 6.22
C HIS A 154 -17.89 -8.85 7.68
N LYS A 155 -16.61 -8.95 8.04
CA LYS A 155 -16.14 -8.72 9.42
C LYS A 155 -16.05 -7.24 9.79
N PHE A 156 -15.48 -6.42 8.91
CA PHE A 156 -15.02 -5.07 9.25
C PHE A 156 -15.57 -3.99 8.32
N GLY A 157 -16.38 -4.35 7.32
CA GLY A 157 -16.87 -3.40 6.30
C GLY A 157 -17.68 -2.24 6.87
N HIS A 158 -18.29 -2.41 8.05
CA HIS A 158 -19.00 -1.35 8.78
C HIS A 158 -18.11 -0.18 9.22
N LEU A 159 -16.79 -0.39 9.29
CA LEU A 159 -15.82 0.66 9.60
C LEU A 159 -15.52 1.57 8.41
N ARG A 160 -15.77 1.10 7.18
CA ARG A 160 -15.37 1.79 5.94
C ARG A 160 -16.48 2.72 5.45
N LYS A 161 -16.13 3.98 5.15
CA LYS A 161 -17.00 4.96 4.47
C LYS A 161 -16.50 5.27 3.06
N GLY A 162 -16.61 4.28 2.17
CA GLY A 162 -16.09 4.39 0.80
C GLY A 162 -14.56 4.50 0.81
N ILE A 163 -14.05 5.62 0.27
CA ILE A 163 -12.62 5.96 0.21
C ILE A 163 -12.25 7.12 1.16
N LYS A 164 -13.20 7.60 1.97
CA LYS A 164 -12.98 8.75 2.84
C LYS A 164 -12.04 8.37 3.98
N GLN A 165 -11.11 9.27 4.27
CA GLN A 165 -10.21 9.15 5.40
C GLN A 165 -10.81 9.80 6.66
N PRO A 166 -10.55 9.25 7.87
CA PRO A 166 -9.63 8.14 8.20
C PRO A 166 -10.21 6.72 8.05
N TRP A 167 -11.51 6.60 7.71
CA TRP A 167 -12.24 5.32 7.73
C TRP A 167 -11.66 4.22 6.81
N LEU A 168 -10.98 4.59 5.73
CA LEU A 168 -10.33 3.61 4.85
C LEU A 168 -9.09 3.01 5.54
N ASP A 169 -8.24 3.84 6.13
CA ASP A 169 -7.04 3.41 6.85
C ASP A 169 -7.39 2.64 8.12
N ASP A 170 -8.46 3.01 8.84
CA ASP A 170 -8.99 2.24 9.97
C ASP A 170 -9.38 0.82 9.54
N PHE A 171 -10.15 0.72 8.45
CA PHE A 171 -10.56 -0.56 7.88
C PHE A 171 -9.35 -1.41 7.46
N VAL A 172 -8.36 -0.80 6.80
CA VAL A 172 -7.12 -1.47 6.40
C VAL A 172 -6.32 -1.96 7.60
N THR A 173 -6.18 -1.13 8.62
CA THR A 173 -5.43 -1.44 9.83
C THR A 173 -6.02 -2.63 10.58
N VAL A 174 -7.35 -2.69 10.74
CA VAL A 174 -7.98 -3.83 11.40
C VAL A 174 -7.88 -5.11 10.57
N MET A 175 -8.00 -5.04 9.25
CA MET A 175 -7.81 -6.19 8.35
C MET A 175 -6.38 -6.73 8.44
N ALA A 176 -5.39 -5.85 8.39
CA ALA A 176 -3.98 -6.20 8.49
C ALA A 176 -3.66 -6.85 9.84
N SER A 177 -4.12 -6.23 10.95
CA SER A 177 -3.95 -6.77 12.31
C SER A 177 -4.60 -8.15 12.47
N TRP A 178 -5.82 -8.32 11.97
CA TRP A 178 -6.50 -9.62 11.99
C TRP A 178 -5.73 -10.67 11.18
N THR A 179 -5.24 -10.31 10.01
CA THR A 179 -4.50 -11.21 9.11
C THR A 179 -3.16 -11.63 9.70
N LEU A 180 -2.42 -10.70 10.32
CA LEU A 180 -1.18 -11.01 11.04
C LEU A 180 -1.40 -12.01 12.17
N LYS A 181 -2.51 -11.89 12.91
CA LYS A 181 -2.85 -12.79 14.03
C LYS A 181 -3.32 -14.18 13.57
N HIS A 182 -4.15 -14.25 12.52
CA HIS A 182 -4.86 -15.48 12.14
C HIS A 182 -4.28 -16.20 10.93
N LYS A 183 -3.73 -15.47 9.95
CA LYS A 183 -3.13 -16.03 8.74
C LYS A 183 -1.61 -16.12 8.83
N LYS A 184 -0.98 -15.26 9.63
CA LYS A 184 0.46 -15.27 9.94
C LYS A 184 1.36 -15.32 8.68
N PRO A 185 1.11 -14.47 7.66
CA PRO A 185 1.90 -14.41 6.44
C PRO A 185 3.40 -14.19 6.73
N ASP A 186 4.24 -14.64 5.83
CA ASP A 186 5.69 -14.49 5.91
C ASP A 186 6.14 -13.07 5.49
N LEU A 187 5.42 -12.46 4.55
CA LEU A 187 5.57 -11.06 4.14
C LEU A 187 4.21 -10.34 4.17
N THR A 188 4.14 -9.20 4.86
CA THR A 188 2.96 -8.32 4.85
C THR A 188 3.34 -6.93 4.40
N LEU A 189 2.58 -6.39 3.45
CA LEU A 189 2.73 -5.02 2.95
C LEU A 189 1.49 -4.20 3.34
N ILE A 190 1.68 -3.07 4.00
CA ILE A 190 0.59 -2.19 4.45
C ILE A 190 0.88 -0.80 3.94
N HIS A 191 -0.08 -0.20 3.25
CA HIS A 191 -0.02 1.18 2.78
C HIS A 191 -1.19 1.96 3.38
N LEU A 192 -0.87 3.02 4.11
CA LEU A 192 -1.80 3.91 4.80
C LEU A 192 -1.69 5.30 4.16
N VAL A 193 -2.82 5.87 3.74
CA VAL A 193 -2.88 7.08 2.89
C VAL A 193 -3.63 8.25 3.54
N ASP A 194 -4.06 8.10 4.79
CA ASP A 194 -4.74 9.17 5.54
C ASP A 194 -3.87 10.42 5.64
N MET A 195 -2.61 10.27 6.05
CA MET A 195 -1.67 11.39 6.18
C MET A 195 -1.45 12.13 4.86
N ASP A 196 -1.26 11.42 3.75
CA ASP A 196 -1.16 12.02 2.42
C ASP A 196 -2.44 12.75 2.02
N SER A 197 -3.59 12.14 2.29
CA SER A 197 -4.91 12.74 2.02
C SER A 197 -5.12 14.05 2.80
N MET A 198 -4.74 14.09 4.08
CA MET A 198 -4.82 15.30 4.89
C MET A 198 -3.89 16.38 4.37
N ARG A 199 -2.68 16.02 3.95
CA ARG A 199 -1.70 16.98 3.42
C ARG A 199 -2.07 17.53 2.06
N HIS A 200 -2.67 16.73 1.19
CA HIS A 200 -3.26 17.22 -0.05
C HIS A 200 -4.38 18.23 0.19
N ARG A 201 -5.12 18.09 1.30
CA ARG A 201 -6.28 18.93 1.61
C ARG A 201 -5.95 20.20 2.36
N TYR A 202 -5.05 20.11 3.34
CA TYR A 202 -4.77 21.18 4.31
C TYR A 202 -3.33 21.69 4.22
N GLY A 203 -2.45 20.96 3.55
CA GLY A 203 -1.01 21.24 3.50
C GLY A 203 -0.21 20.48 4.56
N VAL A 204 1.12 20.53 4.43
CA VAL A 204 2.05 19.79 5.32
C VAL A 204 2.18 20.41 6.71
N ARG A 205 1.77 21.67 6.86
CA ARG A 205 1.99 22.51 8.06
C ARG A 205 0.70 23.03 8.66
N SER A 206 -0.44 22.45 8.32
CA SER A 206 -1.71 22.79 8.97
C SER A 206 -1.74 22.23 10.40
N ASP A 207 -2.39 22.98 11.29
CA ASP A 207 -2.71 22.55 12.66
C ASP A 207 -3.76 21.41 12.68
#